data_AF-A0A2V6KGW0-F1
#
_entry.id   AF-A0A2V6KGW0-F1
#
_cell.length_a   1.000
_cell.length_b   1.000
_cell.length_c   1.000
_cell.angle_alpha   90.00
_cell.angle_beta   90.00
_cell.angle_gamma   90.00
#
_symmetry.space_group_name_H-M   'P 1'
#
loop_
_entity.id
_entity.type
_entity.pdbx_description
1 polymer ?
#
loop_
_entity_poly.entity_id
_entity_poly.type
_entity_poly.pdbx_seq_one_letter_code
_entity_poly.pdbx_strand_id
1 'polypeptide(L)' 'TDADVREIYWFAGNTFIARTNPQDVVTWKAAPGSYELTALDDHGRAGSCAVTVQ' A
#
# COMPACT_ATOMS: atom_id res chain seq x y z
N THR A 1 -7.07 -9.98 -16.32
CA THR A 1 -5.59 -9.96 -16.41
C THR A 1 -5.15 -8.80 -15.57
N ASP A 2 -4.13 -8.88 -14.72
CA ASP A 2 -3.63 -7.75 -13.90
C ASP A 2 -3.26 -6.46 -14.68
N ALA A 3 -3.35 -6.50 -16.00
CA ALA A 3 -3.08 -5.39 -16.91
C ALA A 3 -4.17 -4.30 -16.96
N ASP A 4 -5.30 -4.44 -16.25
CA ASP A 4 -6.36 -3.43 -16.19
C ASP A 4 -6.43 -2.63 -14.89
N VAL A 5 -5.60 -2.96 -13.89
CA VAL A 5 -5.47 -2.16 -12.65
C VAL A 5 -4.94 -0.78 -12.98
N ARG A 6 -5.65 0.26 -12.52
CA ARG A 6 -5.28 1.67 -12.78
C ARG A 6 -4.75 2.33 -11.54
N GLU A 7 -5.29 1.96 -10.38
CA GLU A 7 -4.97 2.60 -9.11
C GLU A 7 -4.69 1.56 -8.03
N ILE A 8 -3.64 1.83 -7.24
CA ILE A 8 -3.30 1.12 -6.01
C ILE A 8 -3.40 2.11 -4.85
N TYR A 9 -4.09 1.70 -3.80
CA TYR A 9 -4.28 2.43 -2.56
C TYR A 9 -3.41 1.77 -1.47
N TRP A 10 -2.50 2.54 -0.90
CA TRP A 10 -1.54 2.06 0.09
C TRP A 10 -1.95 2.47 1.50
N PHE A 11 -1.88 1.53 2.44
CA PHE A 11 -2.22 1.73 3.85
C PHE A 11 -1.19 1.12 4.79
N ALA A 12 -0.91 1.78 5.91
CA ALA A 12 -0.22 1.20 7.07
C ALA A 12 -1.23 1.06 8.21
N GLY A 13 -1.71 -0.18 8.44
CA GLY A 13 -2.86 -0.43 9.29
C GLY A 13 -4.08 0.36 8.80
N ASN A 14 -4.63 1.25 9.64
CA ASN A 14 -5.76 2.11 9.28
C ASN A 14 -5.36 3.46 8.68
N THR A 15 -4.06 3.71 8.47
CA THR A 15 -3.56 5.00 7.94
C THR A 15 -3.41 4.92 6.43
N PHE A 16 -4.10 5.81 5.71
CA PHE A 16 -3.88 5.98 4.27
C PHE A 16 -2.53 6.65 4.00
N ILE A 17 -1.74 6.07 3.09
CA ILE A 17 -0.41 6.57 2.72
C ILE A 17 -0.50 7.33 1.40
N ALA A 18 -0.96 6.67 0.33
CA ALA A 18 -0.95 7.22 -1.02
C ALA A 18 -1.89 6.44 -1.95
N ARG A 19 -2.26 7.09 -3.05
CA ARG A 19 -2.88 6.47 -4.22
C ARG A 19 -1.91 6.61 -5.39
N THR A 20 -1.60 5.51 -6.07
CA THR A 20 -0.62 5.48 -7.16
C THR A 20 -1.06 4.64 -8.33
N ASN A 21 -0.38 4.77 -9.47
CA ASN A 21 -0.46 3.76 -10.52
C ASN A 21 0.36 2.52 -10.13
N PRO A 22 0.12 1.35 -10.73
CA PRO A 22 0.83 0.11 -10.38
C PRO A 22 2.36 0.13 -10.55
N GLN A 23 2.89 1.04 -11.38
CA GLN A 23 4.33 1.14 -11.63
C GLN A 23 5.04 2.20 -10.78
N ASP A 24 4.29 2.99 -10.03
CA ASP A 24 4.88 4.06 -9.23
C ASP A 24 5.48 3.50 -7.94
N VAL A 25 6.57 4.12 -7.49
CA VAL A 25 7.16 3.83 -6.18
C VAL A 25 6.64 4.84 -5.16
N VAL A 26 6.13 4.34 -4.03
CA VAL A 26 5.70 5.16 -2.90
C VAL A 26 6.82 5.24 -1.86
N THR A 27 7.06 6.44 -1.34
CA THR A 27 7.86 6.63 -0.13
C THR A 27 6.96 7.15 0.99
N TRP A 28 7.17 6.65 2.21
CA TRP A 28 6.38 7.00 3.38
C TRP A 28 7.29 7.22 4.58
N LYS A 29 7.06 8.31 5.32
CA LYS A 29 7.78 8.61 6.56
C LYS A 29 7.00 8.05 7.75
N ALA A 30 7.34 6.84 8.15
CA ALA A 30 6.75 6.16 9.31
C ALA A 30 7.41 6.59 10.63
N ALA A 31 6.62 6.61 11.71
CA ALA A 31 7.18 6.57 13.06
C ALA A 31 7.66 5.14 13.38
N PRO A 32 8.63 4.95 14.29
CA PRO A 32 9.03 3.61 14.72
C PRO A 32 7.83 2.79 15.22
N GLY A 33 7.79 1.50 14.86
CA GLY A 33 6.69 0.61 15.18
C GLY A 33 6.50 -0.51 14.16
N SER A 34 5.53 -1.38 14.44
CA SER A 34 5.12 -2.46 13.54
C SER A 34 3.82 -2.12 12.84
N TYR A 35 3.77 -2.34 11.53
CA TYR A 35 2.65 -2.00 10.67
C TYR A 35 2.32 -3.16 9.74
N GLU A 36 1.02 -3.35 9.47
CA GLU A 36 0.57 -4.15 8.33
C GLU A 36 0.46 -3.22 7.12
N LEU A 37 1.34 -3.37 6.15
CA LEU A 37 1.29 -2.62 4.89
C LEU A 37 0.32 -3.33 3.95
N THR A 38 -0.73 -2.63 3.51
CA THR A 38 -1.74 -3.15 2.59
C THR A 38 -1.72 -2.36 1.29
N ALA A 39 -1.69 -3.07 0.16
CA ALA A 39 -1.95 -2.54 -1.17
C ALA A 39 -3.32 -3.05 -1.63
N LEU A 40 -4.25 -2.14 -1.88
CA LEU A 40 -5.60 -2.41 -2.37
C LEU A 40 -5.73 -1.87 -3.80
N ASP A 41 -6.10 -2.70 -4.76
CA ASP A 41 -6.36 -2.25 -6.13
C ASP A 41 -7.79 -1.72 -6.32
N ASP A 42 -8.01 -1.04 -7.45
CA ASP A 42 -9.30 -0.49 -7.86
C ASP A 42 -10.38 -1.54 -8.19
N HIS A 43 -10.04 -2.83 -8.17
CA HIS A 43 -10.97 -3.95 -8.27
C HIS A 43 -11.31 -4.57 -6.90
N GLY A 44 -10.76 -4.02 -5.82
CA GLY A 44 -11.01 -4.49 -4.45
C GLY A 44 -10.16 -5.67 -4.02
N ARG A 45 -9.13 -6.04 -4.78
CA ARG A 45 -8.16 -7.09 -4.41
C ARG A 45 -7.05 -6.48 -3.56
N ALA A 46 -6.60 -7.22 -2.56
CA ALA A 46 -5.59 -6.73 -1.64
C ALA A 46 -4.45 -7.74 -1.42
N GLY A 47 -3.25 -7.21 -1.26
CA GLY A 47 -2.08 -7.92 -0.73
C GLY A 47 -1.53 -7.18 0.48
N SER A 48 -0.99 -7.92 1.46
CA SER A 48 -0.46 -7.32 2.68
C SER A 48 0.85 -7.95 3.15
N CYS A 49 1.63 -7.17 3.91
CA CYS A 49 2.92 -7.58 4.47
C CYS A 49 3.21 -6.85 5.78
N ALA A 50 3.70 -7.57 6.78
CA ALA A 50 4.14 -7.00 8.05
C ALA A 50 5.52 -6.33 7.91
N VAL A 51 5.63 -5.08 8.37
CA VAL A 51 6.86 -4.28 8.35
C VAL A 51 7.14 -3.73 9.75
N THR A 52 8.40 -3.74 10.18
CA THR A 52 8.85 -3.08 11.41
C THR A 52 9.83 -1.97 11.07
N VAL A 53 9.54 -0.76 11.55
CA VAL A 53 10.37 0.44 11.38
C VAL A 53 11.03 0.75 12.71
N GLN A 54 12.35 1.01 12.69
CA GLN A 54 13.18 1.30 13.86
C GLN A 54 13.55 2.78 13.94
#